data_AF-A0AA38HVJ7-F1
#
_entry.id   AF-A0AA38HVJ7-F1
#
_cell.length_a   1.000
_cell.length_b   1.000
_cell.length_c   1.000
_cell.angle_alpha   90.00
_cell.angle_beta   90.00
_cell.angle_gamma   90.00
#
_symmetry.space_group_name_H-M   'P 1'
#
loop_
_entity.id
_entity.type
_entity.pdbx_description
1 polymer ?
#
loop_
_entity_poly.entity_id
_entity_poly.type
_entity_poly.pdbx_seq_one_letter_code
_entity_poly.pdbx_strand_id
1 'polypeptide(L)'
;MKFTPNENILRVALLVFSILFGILSVSLIALGVVYIDELWWPRRYVGLDFIELPTLLIVLGSLSLAMALAGCVCAKTYSRTLLLTFAVVLFIILCFELSIAVIAFINFDEHEGAHTKTHRKMFQQYNSVSDETKLFFQELEDHVSFQ
;
A
#
# COMPACT_ATOMS: atom_id res chain seq x y z
N MET A 1 -21.40 11.51 31.60
CA MET A 1 -22.09 12.11 30.44
C MET A 1 -22.65 10.99 29.57
N LYS A 2 -23.98 10.86 29.52
CA LYS A 2 -24.67 9.84 28.72
C LYS A 2 -24.86 10.41 27.32
N PHE A 3 -23.82 10.31 26.49
CA PHE A 3 -23.91 10.66 25.07
C PHE A 3 -25.00 9.76 24.47
N THR A 4 -26.12 10.34 24.04
CA THR A 4 -27.15 9.66 23.24
C THR A 4 -26.86 9.96 21.78
N PRO A 5 -25.96 9.21 21.12
CA PRO A 5 -25.66 9.43 19.72
C PRO A 5 -26.91 9.17 18.87
N ASN A 6 -27.12 10.05 17.91
CA ASN A 6 -28.10 9.89 16.86
C ASN A 6 -27.67 8.76 15.92
N GLU A 7 -28.58 7.79 15.77
CA GLU A 7 -28.32 6.54 15.05
C GLU A 7 -27.89 6.76 13.60
N ASN A 8 -28.50 7.75 12.96
CA ASN A 8 -28.27 8.08 11.56
C ASN A 8 -26.85 8.62 11.34
N ILE A 9 -26.33 9.45 12.25
CA ILE A 9 -24.96 9.98 12.13
C ILE A 9 -23.94 8.86 12.30
N LEU A 10 -24.14 7.98 13.27
CA LEU A 10 -23.22 6.87 13.49
C LEU A 10 -23.13 5.96 12.27
N ARG A 11 -24.27 5.65 11.64
CA ARG A 11 -24.34 4.85 10.40
C ARG A 11 -23.61 5.53 9.24
N VAL A 12 -23.85 6.82 9.02
CA VAL A 12 -23.20 7.58 7.95
C VAL A 12 -21.69 7.71 8.19
N ALA A 13 -21.28 8.03 9.42
CA ALA A 13 -19.87 8.16 9.78
C ALA A 13 -19.10 6.84 9.57
N LEU A 14 -19.68 5.72 9.98
CA LEU A 14 -19.10 4.39 9.76
C LEU A 14 -19.03 3.99 8.30
N LEU A 15 -20.06 4.33 7.51
CA LEU A 15 -20.05 4.06 6.08
C LEU A 15 -18.92 4.84 5.39
N VAL A 16 -18.81 6.14 5.68
CA VAL A 16 -17.73 6.99 5.12
C VAL A 16 -16.36 6.48 5.56
N PHE A 17 -16.19 6.16 6.84
CA PHE A 17 -14.93 5.64 7.37
C PHE A 17 -14.56 4.28 6.74
N SER A 18 -15.53 3.39 6.54
CA SER A 18 -15.29 2.08 5.90
C SER A 18 -14.89 2.23 4.43
N ILE A 19 -15.45 3.20 3.71
CA ILE A 19 -15.07 3.50 2.31
C ILE A 19 -13.63 4.04 2.25
N LEU A 20 -13.30 5.01 3.10
CA LEU A 20 -11.94 5.56 3.18
C LEU A 20 -10.91 4.47 3.54
N PHE A 21 -11.25 3.64 4.51
CA PHE A 21 -10.44 2.53 4.93
C PHE A 21 -10.24 1.52 3.80
N GLY A 22 -11.30 1.17 3.06
CA GLY A 22 -11.17 0.30 1.89
C GLY A 22 -10.20 0.83 0.83
N ILE A 23 -10.21 2.14 0.56
CA ILE A 23 -9.27 2.76 -0.38
C ILE A 23 -7.82 2.65 0.13
N LEU A 24 -7.61 2.87 1.43
CA LEU A 24 -6.30 2.72 2.06
C LEU A 24 -5.80 1.27 1.99
N SER A 25 -6.66 0.28 2.28
CA SER A 25 -6.33 -1.14 2.22
C SER A 25 -5.93 -1.58 0.82
N VAL A 26 -6.66 -1.15 -0.22
CA VAL A 26 -6.29 -1.46 -1.62
C VAL A 26 -4.92 -0.88 -1.97
N SER A 27 -4.64 0.33 -1.52
CA SER A 27 -3.32 0.96 -1.72
C SER A 27 -2.22 0.18 -1.01
N LEU A 28 -2.45 -0.27 0.23
CA LEU A 28 -1.50 -1.08 1.01
C LEU A 28 -1.17 -2.41 0.34
N ILE A 29 -2.20 -3.11 -0.19
CA ILE A 29 -2.01 -4.36 -0.94
C ILE A 29 -1.18 -4.10 -2.20
N ALA A 30 -1.48 -3.03 -2.93
CA ALA A 30 -0.72 -2.68 -4.14
C ALA A 30 0.76 -2.43 -3.84
N LEU A 31 1.08 -1.69 -2.76
CA LEU A 31 2.47 -1.53 -2.31
C LEU A 31 3.08 -2.89 -1.96
N GLY A 32 2.39 -3.71 -1.18
CA GLY A 32 2.91 -5.03 -0.78
C GLY A 32 3.27 -5.92 -1.98
N VAL A 33 2.47 -5.89 -3.05
CA VAL A 33 2.75 -6.63 -4.29
C VAL A 33 3.95 -6.05 -5.03
N VAL A 34 4.08 -4.73 -5.16
CA VAL A 34 5.24 -4.12 -5.85
C VAL A 34 6.56 -4.42 -5.13
N TYR A 35 6.56 -4.43 -3.79
CA TYR A 35 7.77 -4.65 -3.01
C TYR A 35 8.14 -6.12 -2.81
N ILE A 36 7.30 -7.09 -3.22
CA ILE A 36 7.61 -8.51 -3.02
C ILE A 36 8.73 -8.99 -3.95
N ASP A 37 8.85 -8.41 -5.15
CA ASP A 37 9.83 -8.81 -6.16
C ASP A 37 11.26 -8.35 -5.81
N GLU A 38 11.40 -7.24 -5.09
CA GLU A 38 12.71 -6.68 -4.71
C GLU A 38 13.38 -7.48 -3.57
N LEU A 39 12.61 -8.27 -2.79
CA LEU A 39 13.14 -9.05 -1.66
C LEU A 39 13.67 -10.44 -2.05
N TRP A 40 13.61 -10.84 -3.33
CA TRP A 40 14.07 -12.17 -3.76
C TRP A 40 15.59 -12.38 -3.62
N TRP A 41 16.36 -11.31 -3.41
CA TRP A 41 17.81 -11.33 -3.18
C TRP A 41 18.20 -10.16 -2.24
N PRO A 42 18.70 -10.29 -0.99
CA PRO A 42 19.23 -11.44 -0.26
C PRO A 42 18.68 -11.57 1.20
N ARG A 43 18.01 -12.68 1.51
CA ARG A 43 17.55 -13.02 2.86
C ARG A 43 18.74 -13.46 3.76
N ARG A 44 19.37 -12.55 4.53
CA ARG A 44 20.28 -12.99 5.62
C ARG A 44 20.47 -12.11 6.86
N TYR A 45 19.75 -11.01 7.06
CA TYR A 45 20.02 -10.17 8.24
C TYR A 45 18.77 -9.58 8.90
N VAL A 46 17.85 -10.43 9.32
CA VAL A 46 17.04 -10.17 10.51
C VAL A 46 16.78 -11.53 11.16
N GLY A 47 17.40 -11.77 12.32
CA GLY A 47 17.38 -13.04 13.08
C GLY A 47 16.05 -13.29 13.78
N LEU A 48 14.97 -13.14 13.03
CA LEU A 48 13.60 -13.26 13.46
C LEU A 48 12.93 -14.05 12.33
N ASP A 49 12.38 -15.24 12.63
CA ASP A 49 11.47 -16.03 11.78
C ASP A 49 10.17 -15.28 11.41
N PHE A 50 10.25 -13.97 11.32
CA PHE A 50 9.17 -13.04 11.16
C PHE A 50 9.02 -12.81 9.66
N ILE A 51 7.90 -13.34 9.17
CA ILE A 51 7.13 -12.87 8.02
C ILE A 51 7.75 -11.63 7.35
N GLU A 52 8.06 -11.77 6.07
CA GLU A 52 8.57 -10.69 5.23
C GLU A 52 7.64 -9.48 5.36
N LEU A 53 8.19 -8.29 5.64
CA LEU A 53 7.44 -7.04 5.79
C LEU A 53 6.34 -6.88 4.72
N PRO A 54 6.59 -7.08 3.40
CA PRO A 54 5.54 -6.99 2.38
C PRO A 54 4.43 -8.03 2.55
N THR A 55 4.74 -9.25 3.00
CA THR A 55 3.72 -10.29 3.26
C THR A 55 2.78 -9.86 4.39
N LEU A 56 3.30 -9.24 5.45
CA LEU A 56 2.47 -8.72 6.54
C LEU A 56 1.51 -7.63 6.04
N LEU A 57 2.00 -6.72 5.18
CA LEU A 57 1.18 -5.66 4.58
C LEU A 57 0.02 -6.24 3.74
N ILE A 58 0.29 -7.28 2.93
CA ILE A 58 -0.74 -7.92 2.09
C ILE A 58 -1.80 -8.60 2.97
N VAL A 59 -1.39 -9.35 4.00
CA VAL A 59 -2.32 -10.07 4.88
C VAL A 59 -3.18 -9.08 5.66
N LEU A 60 -2.59 -8.05 6.27
CA LEU A 60 -3.35 -7.03 7.00
C LEU A 60 -4.32 -6.28 6.07
N GLY A 61 -3.83 -5.85 4.90
CA GLY A 61 -4.63 -5.14 3.89
C GLY A 61 -5.82 -5.97 3.40
N SER A 62 -5.64 -7.28 3.23
CA SER A 62 -6.75 -8.17 2.83
C SER A 62 -7.81 -8.32 3.93
N LEU A 63 -7.39 -8.39 5.20
CA LEU A 63 -8.27 -8.51 6.35
C LEU A 63 -9.07 -7.22 6.58
N SER A 64 -8.41 -6.06 6.49
CA SER A 64 -9.05 -4.75 6.56
C SER A 64 -10.02 -4.49 5.40
N LEU A 65 -9.68 -4.94 4.19
CA LEU A 65 -10.58 -4.88 3.04
C LEU A 65 -11.85 -5.72 3.26
N ALA A 66 -11.71 -6.93 3.80
CA ALA A 66 -12.87 -7.76 4.16
C ALA A 66 -13.74 -7.08 5.22
N MET A 67 -13.12 -6.41 6.20
CA MET A 67 -13.85 -5.62 7.19
C MET A 67 -14.52 -4.39 6.56
N ALA A 68 -13.92 -3.70 5.60
CA ALA A 68 -14.56 -2.60 4.89
C ALA A 68 -15.87 -3.05 4.18
N LEU A 69 -15.85 -4.24 3.55
CA LEU A 69 -17.04 -4.84 2.95
C LEU A 69 -18.09 -5.22 4.01
N ALA A 70 -17.67 -5.79 5.13
CA ALA A 70 -18.55 -6.08 6.25
C ALA A 70 -19.18 -4.80 6.83
N GLY A 71 -18.46 -3.67 6.84
CA GLY A 71 -18.96 -2.36 7.28
C GLY A 71 -20.15 -1.86 6.47
N CYS A 72 -20.12 -2.04 5.15
CA CYS A 72 -21.26 -1.74 4.27
C CYS A 72 -22.50 -2.60 4.60
N VAL A 73 -22.31 -3.88 4.97
CA VAL A 73 -23.40 -4.78 5.38
C VAL A 73 -23.93 -4.41 6.78
N CYS A 74 -23.03 -4.05 7.70
CA CYS A 74 -23.38 -3.64 9.06
C CYS A 74 -24.25 -2.36 9.08
N ALA A 75 -24.08 -1.44 8.13
CA ALA A 75 -24.93 -0.24 8.03
C ALA A 75 -26.43 -0.57 7.84
N LYS A 76 -26.75 -1.78 7.34
CA LYS A 76 -28.13 -2.27 7.17
C LYS A 76 -28.72 -2.90 8.44
N THR A 77 -27.90 -3.15 9.47
CA THR A 77 -28.33 -3.80 10.72
C THR A 77 -28.91 -2.79 11.72
N TYR A 78 -30.03 -3.15 12.37
CA TYR A 78 -30.80 -2.27 13.27
C TYR A 78 -30.21 -2.15 14.68
N SER A 79 -29.28 -3.03 15.09
CA SER A 79 -28.70 -3.02 16.44
C SER A 79 -27.51 -2.07 16.57
N ARG A 80 -27.69 -0.95 17.28
CA ARG A 80 -26.63 0.05 17.55
C ARG A 80 -25.37 -0.51 18.21
N THR A 81 -25.55 -1.47 19.12
CA THR A 81 -24.44 -2.05 19.88
C THR A 81 -23.46 -2.78 18.98
N LEU A 82 -23.96 -3.57 18.02
CA LEU A 82 -23.14 -4.35 17.09
C LEU A 82 -22.33 -3.44 16.15
N LEU A 83 -22.97 -2.35 15.71
CA LEU A 83 -22.37 -1.34 14.85
C LEU A 83 -21.22 -0.61 15.57
N LEU A 84 -21.41 -0.28 16.85
CA LEU A 84 -20.39 0.38 17.67
C LEU A 84 -19.22 -0.56 17.99
N THR A 85 -19.48 -1.81 18.35
CA THR A 85 -18.39 -2.79 18.59
C THR A 85 -17.56 -3.03 17.34
N PHE A 86 -18.21 -3.09 16.18
CA PHE A 86 -17.54 -3.23 14.90
C PHE A 86 -16.66 -2.01 14.57
N ALA A 87 -17.15 -0.80 14.84
CA ALA A 87 -16.39 0.44 14.69
C ALA A 87 -15.09 0.43 15.51
N VAL A 88 -15.16 -0.02 16.77
CA VAL A 88 -14.01 -0.07 17.67
C VAL A 88 -12.97 -1.07 17.18
N VAL A 89 -13.39 -2.26 16.73
CA VAL A 89 -12.48 -3.27 16.16
C VAL A 89 -11.80 -2.73 14.90
N LEU A 90 -12.55 -2.10 14.00
CA LEU A 90 -12.00 -1.46 12.81
C LEU A 90 -10.96 -0.39 13.15
N PHE A 91 -11.26 0.46 14.14
CA PHE A 91 -10.34 1.51 14.57
C PHE A 91 -9.02 0.94 15.10
N ILE A 92 -9.07 -0.15 15.85
CA ILE A 92 -7.87 -0.85 16.34
C ILE A 92 -7.03 -1.36 15.17
N ILE A 93 -7.64 -2.01 14.18
CA ILE A 93 -6.93 -2.51 12.98
C ILE A 93 -6.31 -1.35 12.20
N LEU A 94 -7.02 -0.22 12.08
CA LEU A 94 -6.50 0.97 11.41
C LEU A 94 -5.25 1.53 12.09
N CYS A 95 -5.19 1.53 13.43
CA CYS A 95 -3.98 1.93 14.15
C CYS A 95 -2.80 1.00 13.85
N PHE A 96 -3.03 -0.30 13.70
CA PHE A 96 -2.00 -1.25 13.28
C PHE A 96 -1.51 -0.97 11.85
N GLU A 97 -2.43 -0.78 10.90
CA GLU A 97 -2.06 -0.44 9.52
C GLU A 97 -1.26 0.85 9.43
N LEU A 98 -1.68 1.90 10.15
CA LEU A 98 -0.97 3.17 10.19
C LEU A 98 0.44 3.01 10.78
N SER A 99 0.59 2.21 11.84
CA SER A 99 1.89 1.94 12.45
C SER A 99 2.84 1.27 11.47
N ILE A 100 2.36 0.25 10.74
CA ILE A 100 3.14 -0.46 9.73
C ILE A 100 3.48 0.46 8.56
N ALA A 101 2.53 1.29 8.11
CA ALA A 101 2.75 2.26 7.04
C ALA A 101 3.84 3.28 7.40
N VAL A 102 3.86 3.79 8.63
CA VAL A 102 4.91 4.70 9.11
C VAL A 102 6.26 4.00 9.19
N ILE A 103 6.30 2.76 9.72
CA ILE A 103 7.54 1.97 9.76
C ILE A 103 8.07 1.76 8.34
N ALA A 104 7.21 1.39 7.39
CA ALA A 104 7.58 1.23 5.99
C ALA A 104 8.13 2.54 5.39
N PHE A 105 7.47 3.67 5.64
CA PHE A 105 7.91 4.98 5.15
C PHE A 105 9.32 5.37 5.63
N ILE A 106 9.61 5.16 6.92
CA ILE A 106 10.94 5.45 7.48
C ILE A 106 12.02 4.56 6.84
N ASN A 107 11.70 3.28 6.58
CA ASN A 107 12.63 2.40 5.88
C ASN A 107 12.90 2.89 4.45
N PHE A 108 11.87 3.39 3.73
CA PHE A 108 12.07 3.95 2.39
C PHE A 108 12.98 5.17 2.38
N ASP A 109 12.86 6.09 3.34
CA ASP A 109 13.71 7.29 3.45
C ASP A 109 15.20 6.92 3.58
N GLU A 110 15.53 5.88 4.35
CA GLU A 110 16.90 5.38 4.48
C GLU A 110 17.44 4.76 3.17
N HIS A 111 16.54 4.25 2.31
CA HIS A 111 16.87 3.70 0.99
C HIS A 111 16.84 4.73 -0.16
N GLU A 112 16.31 5.94 0.03
CA GLU A 112 16.31 6.97 -1.02
C GLU A 112 17.73 7.35 -1.48
N GLY A 113 18.72 7.29 -0.57
CA GLY A 113 20.14 7.41 -0.89
C GLY A 113 20.68 6.33 -1.84
N ALA A 114 19.98 5.19 -1.96
CA ALA A 114 20.29 4.10 -2.89
C ALA A 114 19.49 4.22 -4.20
N HIS A 115 18.24 4.67 -4.18
CA HIS A 115 17.42 4.87 -5.38
C HIS A 115 17.97 5.95 -6.31
N THR A 116 18.47 7.08 -5.77
CA THR A 116 19.13 8.10 -6.60
C THR A 116 20.40 7.57 -7.26
N LYS A 117 21.09 6.59 -6.66
CA LYS A 117 22.26 5.95 -7.25
C LYS A 117 21.87 5.04 -8.41
N THR A 118 20.76 4.32 -8.32
CA THR A 118 20.24 3.48 -9.41
C THR A 118 19.80 4.32 -10.60
N HIS A 119 19.05 5.40 -10.36
CA HIS A 119 18.61 6.31 -11.44
C HIS A 119 19.80 7.03 -12.11
N ARG A 120 20.78 7.48 -11.31
CA ARG A 120 22.01 8.08 -11.83
C ARG A 120 22.88 7.08 -12.58
N LYS A 121 22.96 5.82 -12.15
CA LYS A 121 23.68 4.77 -12.87
C LYS A 121 23.02 4.44 -14.21
N MET A 122 21.70 4.41 -14.29
CA MET A 122 20.96 4.25 -15.55
C MET A 122 21.20 5.45 -16.49
N PHE A 123 21.15 6.68 -15.97
CA PHE A 123 21.39 7.89 -16.75
C PHE A 123 22.86 8.04 -17.19
N GLN A 124 23.83 7.66 -16.33
CA GLN A 124 25.24 7.62 -16.68
C GLN A 124 25.55 6.50 -17.66
N GLN A 125 24.93 5.33 -17.51
CA GLN A 125 25.11 4.22 -18.45
C GLN A 125 24.56 4.60 -19.82
N TYR A 126 23.39 5.25 -19.87
CA TYR A 126 22.86 5.85 -21.09
C TYR A 126 23.79 6.92 -21.68
N ASN A 127 24.39 7.79 -20.87
CA ASN A 127 25.36 8.77 -21.36
C ASN A 127 26.75 8.21 -21.69
N SER A 128 27.08 6.99 -21.23
CA SER A 128 28.33 6.30 -21.58
C SER A 128 28.21 5.40 -22.81
N VAL A 129 26.99 5.16 -23.31
CA VAL A 129 26.76 4.54 -24.61
C VAL A 129 27.15 5.55 -25.69
N SER A 130 28.12 5.15 -26.53
CA SER A 130 28.65 5.92 -27.65
C SER A 130 27.55 6.50 -28.52
N ASP A 131 27.71 7.77 -28.93
CA ASP A 131 26.72 8.53 -29.72
C ASP A 131 26.26 7.80 -31.00
N GLU A 132 27.14 6.98 -31.59
CA GLU A 132 26.84 6.16 -32.77
C GLU A 132 25.73 5.12 -32.55
N THR A 133 25.62 4.57 -31.33
CA THR A 133 24.62 3.56 -31.00
C THR A 133 23.25 4.18 -30.74
N LYS A 134 23.19 5.41 -30.21
CA LYS A 134 21.92 6.14 -30.02
C LYS A 134 21.29 6.56 -31.35
N LEU A 135 22.14 7.01 -32.28
CA LEU A 135 21.75 7.34 -33.65
C LEU A 135 21.17 6.12 -34.37
N PHE A 136 21.78 4.95 -34.23
CA PHE A 136 21.27 3.71 -34.84
C PHE A 136 19.91 3.28 -34.29
N PHE A 137 19.66 3.43 -32.99
CA PHE A 137 18.37 3.06 -32.38
C PHE A 137 17.26 4.05 -32.75
N GLN A 138 17.55 5.35 -32.88
CA GLN A 138 16.59 6.32 -33.41
C GLN A 138 16.23 6.04 -34.87
N GLU A 139 17.21 5.68 -35.71
CA GLU A 139 16.97 5.31 -37.10
C GLU A 139 16.07 4.07 -37.23
N LEU A 140 16.24 3.09 -36.34
CA LEU A 140 15.38 1.90 -36.31
C LEU A 140 13.95 2.21 -35.84
N GLU A 141 13.77 3.16 -34.91
CA GLU A 141 12.44 3.54 -34.40
C GLU A 141 11.62 4.30 -35.45
N ASP A 142 12.25 5.16 -36.24
CA ASP A 142 11.60 5.83 -37.36
C ASP A 142 11.17 4.83 -38.45
N HIS A 143 11.98 3.79 -38.73
CA HIS A 143 11.64 2.77 -39.71
C HIS A 143 10.50 1.82 -39.30
N VAL A 144 10.34 1.55 -38.02
CA VAL A 144 9.26 0.70 -37.50
C VAL A 144 7.92 1.43 -37.42
N SER A 145 7.92 2.76 -37.31
CA SER A 145 6.69 3.58 -37.22
C SER A 145 5.95 3.78 -38.56
N PHE A 146 6.54 3.36 -39.68
CA PHE A 146 5.99 3.54 -41.03
C PHE A 146 5.30 2.29 -41.62
N GLN A 147 5.09 1.25 -40.81
CA GLN A 147 4.35 0.03 -41.19
C GLN A 147 3.12 -0.18 -40.31
#